data_AF-I4W8I6-F1
#
_entry.id   AF-I4W8I6-F1
#
_cell.length_a   1.000
_cell.length_b   1.000
_cell.length_c   1.000
_cell.angle_alpha   90.00
_cell.angle_beta   90.00
_cell.angle_gamma   90.00
#
_symmetry.space_group_name_H-M   'P 1'
#
loop_
_entity.id
_entity.type
_entity.pdbx_description
1 polymer ?
#
loop_
_entity_poly.entity_id
_entity_poly.type
_entity_poly.pdbx_seq_one_letter_code
_entity_poly.pdbx_strand_id
1 'polypeptide(L)'
;MRSKILVAAIAVSLGVSSFAATAAPAQVRHHKSTARSSASASELQQMKAEIMALQQKVDELQSQSANQAQTQQQTAQAVQQVQAQQQTIAAAPAPDAELSKRLDRLDKLVDNTTVGGKMYFDFSNINQKNSDTGKTNNSGIGLDVKRFYLSVTHKFDDIWSANLTTDFNYVSNDGETNLFVKKAYVQGTFDKAAILRIGSADMPWIPFVEDYYGFRYVEPTVTDRNHYANSADWGLHMFGSVGSNGMFNYAVSAVNGNGYKNPSRSKGVDFEGRVGFSPIEGMVVALGGYTGDRGKEMENTSVDHTAQRGDLMVAYKSKAFRVGAEYFTAKNWNNVMTPQSDKTDGYSAWGSVALNDYMTLFARYDKIKPSKTLAPENKDTYYNLGLQYAVTRGFQLAAVWKHESGDTQVSAPVPPHVQNLKTNEIGVYGQVAF
;
A
#
# COMPACT_ATOMS: atom_id res chain seq x y z
N MET A 1 34.49 16.90 -7.58
CA MET A 1 34.64 16.86 -6.12
C MET A 1 33.42 16.16 -5.53
N ARG A 2 33.64 14.99 -4.89
CA ARG A 2 32.85 14.26 -3.86
C ARG A 2 31.31 14.28 -4.00
N SER A 3 30.62 13.17 -4.23
CA SER A 3 30.22 12.17 -3.21
C SER A 3 28.98 11.45 -3.77
N LYS A 4 28.61 10.18 -3.59
CA LYS A 4 29.17 8.97 -2.97
C LYS A 4 28.35 7.78 -3.52
N ILE A 5 29.01 6.63 -3.63
CA ILE A 5 28.49 5.31 -3.97
C ILE A 5 27.66 4.76 -2.81
N LEU A 6 26.54 4.08 -3.10
CA LEU A 6 25.85 3.17 -2.18
C LEU A 6 25.33 1.97 -2.99
N VAL A 7 26.08 0.88 -2.96
CA VAL A 7 25.62 -0.46 -3.37
C VAL A 7 25.56 -1.28 -2.09
N ALA A 8 24.35 -1.71 -1.73
CA ALA A 8 24.10 -2.61 -0.62
C ALA A 8 24.31 -4.06 -1.10
N ALA A 9 25.27 -4.76 -0.50
CA ALA A 9 25.44 -6.20 -0.67
C ALA A 9 25.01 -6.91 0.63
N ILE A 10 23.95 -7.70 0.52
CA ILE A 10 23.44 -8.59 1.56
C ILE A 10 24.39 -9.78 1.66
N ALA A 11 25.12 -9.89 2.78
CA ALA A 11 25.93 -11.05 3.09
C ALA A 11 25.10 -12.04 3.93
N VAL A 12 24.79 -13.20 3.35
CA VAL A 12 24.22 -14.36 4.05
C VAL A 12 25.36 -15.09 4.76
N SER A 13 25.39 -15.01 6.08
CA SER A 13 26.31 -15.77 6.93
C SER A 13 25.80 -17.20 7.14
N LEU A 14 26.40 -18.17 6.46
CA LEU A 14 26.30 -19.59 6.81
C LEU A 14 27.42 -19.92 7.79
N GLY A 15 27.05 -20.21 9.03
CA GLY A 15 27.96 -20.66 10.08
C GLY A 15 28.42 -22.10 9.81
N VAL A 16 29.73 -22.30 9.76
CA VAL A 16 30.35 -23.61 9.89
C VAL A 16 31.31 -23.53 11.08
N SER A 17 30.94 -24.24 12.15
CA SER A 17 31.71 -24.43 13.37
C SER A 17 32.84 -25.45 13.15
N SER A 18 34.08 -25.07 13.46
CA SER A 18 35.20 -26.01 13.59
C SER A 18 35.96 -25.76 14.89
N PHE A 19 36.04 -26.82 15.69
CA PHE A 19 36.62 -26.92 17.03
C PHE A 19 38.10 -26.55 17.07
N ALA A 20 38.50 -25.74 18.05
CA ALA A 20 39.89 -25.56 18.47
C ALA A 20 40.08 -26.26 19.83
N ALA A 21 40.94 -27.28 19.87
CA ALA A 21 41.36 -27.94 21.10
C ALA A 21 42.51 -27.14 21.75
N THR A 22 42.30 -26.64 22.96
CA THR A 22 43.32 -26.01 23.81
C THR A 22 43.82 -27.02 24.84
N ALA A 23 45.13 -27.27 24.86
CA ALA A 23 45.80 -28.10 25.86
C ALA A 23 46.08 -27.32 27.16
N ALA A 24 45.90 -27.98 28.31
CA ALA A 24 46.10 -27.46 29.67
C ALA A 24 47.58 -27.51 30.13
N PRO A 25 48.00 -26.71 31.13
CA PRO A 25 49.38 -26.71 31.64
C PRO A 25 49.58 -27.71 32.80
N ALA A 26 50.80 -28.24 32.91
CA ALA A 26 51.27 -29.04 34.05
C ALA A 26 52.44 -28.34 34.76
N GLN A 27 52.41 -28.27 36.09
CA GLN A 27 53.49 -27.77 36.97
C GLN A 27 54.08 -28.92 37.78
N VAL A 28 55.42 -29.08 37.84
CA VAL A 28 56.15 -29.66 39.00
C VAL A 28 57.57 -29.04 39.11
N ARG A 29 58.06 -28.96 40.36
CA ARG A 29 59.16 -28.18 40.98
C ARG A 29 60.61 -28.71 40.80
N HIS A 30 61.58 -27.78 41.01
CA HIS A 30 62.96 -27.78 41.59
C HIS A 30 63.86 -29.05 41.48
N HIS A 31 65.19 -29.06 41.28
CA HIS A 31 66.32 -28.16 41.63
C HIS A 31 67.63 -28.68 40.95
N LYS A 32 68.62 -27.80 40.65
CA LYS A 32 70.13 -27.91 40.67
C LYS A 32 70.82 -29.22 40.16
N SER A 33 72.01 -29.30 39.55
CA SER A 33 73.12 -28.41 39.17
C SER A 33 74.22 -29.30 38.51
N THR A 34 74.96 -28.76 37.53
CA THR A 34 76.38 -29.05 37.13
C THR A 34 76.85 -30.43 36.64
N ALA A 35 77.31 -30.49 35.37
CA ALA A 35 78.73 -30.69 34.93
C ALA A 35 78.89 -31.56 33.64
N ARG A 36 79.69 -31.03 32.69
CA ARG A 36 80.21 -31.62 31.41
C ARG A 36 81.34 -32.63 31.72
N SER A 37 81.79 -33.61 30.91
CA SER A 37 81.74 -33.88 29.46
C SER A 37 82.37 -35.25 29.16
N SER A 38 81.84 -35.97 28.15
CA SER A 38 82.59 -36.64 27.07
C SER A 38 81.55 -37.22 26.07
N ALA A 39 81.40 -36.65 24.88
CA ALA A 39 82.16 -37.07 23.72
C ALA A 39 81.96 -38.53 23.26
N SER A 40 81.01 -39.31 23.79
CA SER A 40 80.94 -40.76 23.51
C SER A 40 80.54 -41.04 22.06
N ALA A 41 80.88 -42.23 21.51
CA ALA A 41 80.60 -42.60 20.12
C ALA A 41 79.12 -42.45 19.70
N SER A 42 78.20 -42.40 20.67
CA SER A 42 76.79 -42.09 20.45
C SER A 42 76.54 -40.64 20.03
N GLU A 43 77.33 -39.66 20.52
CA GLU A 43 77.19 -38.24 20.16
C GLU A 43 77.63 -38.00 18.71
N LEU A 44 78.66 -38.71 18.21
CA LEU A 44 79.03 -38.68 16.79
C LEU A 44 77.99 -39.35 15.89
N GLN A 45 77.32 -40.39 16.39
CA GLN A 45 76.27 -41.08 15.65
C GLN A 45 74.98 -40.25 15.61
N GLN A 46 74.67 -39.51 16.69
CA GLN A 46 73.62 -38.49 16.72
C GLN A 46 73.94 -37.34 15.77
N MET A 47 75.18 -36.84 15.72
CA MET A 47 75.56 -35.77 14.80
C MET A 47 75.43 -36.19 13.33
N LYS A 48 75.78 -37.44 12.99
CA LYS A 48 75.56 -37.98 11.64
C LYS A 48 74.07 -38.11 11.30
N ALA A 49 73.25 -38.56 12.24
CA ALA A 49 71.80 -38.63 12.05
C ALA A 49 71.18 -37.23 11.88
N GLU A 50 71.67 -36.24 12.63
CA GLU A 50 71.21 -34.85 12.56
C GLU A 50 71.62 -34.18 11.23
N ILE A 51 72.83 -34.45 10.72
CA ILE A 51 73.25 -33.98 9.39
C ILE A 51 72.39 -34.61 8.28
N MET A 52 72.05 -35.91 8.37
CA MET A 52 71.15 -36.55 7.42
C MET A 52 69.73 -35.96 7.47
N ALA A 53 69.22 -35.67 8.68
CA ALA A 53 67.92 -35.02 8.85
C ALA A 53 67.91 -33.58 8.32
N LEU A 54 69.02 -32.84 8.50
CA LEU A 54 69.19 -31.51 7.93
C LEU A 54 69.26 -31.55 6.41
N GLN A 55 69.95 -32.53 5.82
CA GLN A 55 70.00 -32.71 4.37
C GLN A 55 68.61 -32.99 3.79
N GLN A 56 67.84 -33.90 4.40
CA GLN A 56 66.45 -34.14 3.98
C GLN A 56 65.58 -32.89 4.09
N LYS A 57 65.77 -32.08 5.14
CA LYS A 57 65.02 -30.84 5.32
C LYS A 57 65.40 -29.77 4.29
N VAL A 58 66.65 -29.72 3.86
CA VAL A 58 67.11 -28.84 2.77
C VAL A 58 66.50 -29.27 1.44
N ASP A 59 66.49 -30.57 1.13
CA ASP A 59 65.88 -31.11 -0.09
C ASP A 59 64.36 -30.85 -0.11
N GLU A 60 63.70 -31.01 1.04
CA GLU A 60 62.27 -30.74 1.20
C GLU A 60 61.96 -29.23 1.03
N LEU A 61 62.77 -28.35 1.61
CA LEU A 61 62.65 -26.90 1.42
C LEU A 61 62.94 -26.46 -0.02
N GLN A 62 63.89 -27.08 -0.70
CA GLN A 62 64.13 -26.84 -2.13
C GLN A 62 62.92 -27.28 -2.97
N SER A 63 62.32 -28.43 -2.67
CA SER A 63 61.10 -28.88 -3.33
C SER A 63 59.90 -27.94 -3.10
N GLN A 64 59.75 -27.42 -1.87
CA GLN A 64 58.71 -26.43 -1.55
C GLN A 64 58.94 -25.10 -2.27
N SER A 65 60.20 -24.67 -2.43
CA SER A 65 60.52 -23.45 -3.17
C SER A 65 60.21 -23.56 -4.66
N ALA A 66 60.44 -24.73 -5.27
CA ALA A 66 60.09 -25.00 -6.66
C ALA A 66 58.56 -24.99 -6.86
N ASN A 67 57.80 -25.58 -5.93
CA ASN A 67 56.34 -25.57 -5.99
C ASN A 67 55.75 -24.16 -5.79
N GLN A 68 56.38 -23.31 -4.97
CA GLN A 68 55.97 -21.90 -4.83
C GLN A 68 56.27 -21.08 -6.10
N ALA A 69 57.41 -21.31 -6.77
CA ALA A 69 57.72 -20.65 -8.03
C ALA A 69 56.72 -21.02 -9.14
N GLN A 70 56.31 -22.30 -9.20
CA GLN A 70 55.32 -22.78 -10.15
C GLN A 70 53.91 -22.22 -9.87
N THR A 71 53.55 -22.10 -8.58
CA THR A 71 52.28 -21.48 -8.16
C THR A 71 52.25 -19.99 -8.45
N GLN A 72 53.37 -19.27 -8.29
CA GLN A 72 53.48 -17.85 -8.65
C GLN A 72 53.39 -17.63 -10.16
N GLN A 73 53.97 -18.52 -10.98
CA GLN A 73 53.82 -18.46 -12.44
C GLN A 73 52.38 -18.73 -12.90
N GLN A 74 51.70 -19.71 -12.31
CA GLN A 74 50.28 -19.97 -12.61
C GLN A 74 49.38 -18.81 -12.15
N THR A 75 49.69 -18.18 -11.03
CA THR A 75 48.97 -16.99 -10.55
C THR A 75 49.23 -15.78 -11.45
N ALA A 76 50.47 -15.57 -11.92
CA ALA A 76 50.80 -14.50 -12.85
C ALA A 76 50.11 -14.69 -14.21
N GLN A 77 50.02 -15.93 -14.71
CA GLN A 77 49.27 -16.26 -15.93
C GLN A 77 47.76 -16.07 -15.75
N ALA A 78 47.19 -16.45 -14.60
CA ALA A 78 45.79 -16.21 -14.29
C ALA A 78 45.47 -14.71 -14.17
N VAL A 79 46.36 -13.92 -13.54
CA VAL A 79 46.21 -12.46 -13.45
C VAL A 79 46.33 -11.80 -14.83
N GLN A 80 47.24 -12.26 -15.70
CA GLN A 80 47.32 -11.78 -17.08
C GLN A 80 46.08 -12.15 -17.90
N GLN A 81 45.52 -13.35 -17.71
CA GLN A 81 44.27 -13.76 -18.36
C GLN A 81 43.06 -12.94 -17.88
N VAL A 82 42.98 -12.63 -16.58
CA VAL A 82 41.92 -11.76 -16.01
C VAL A 82 42.10 -10.31 -16.47
N GLN A 83 43.32 -9.80 -16.57
CA GLN A 83 43.59 -8.45 -17.10
C GLN A 83 43.31 -8.33 -18.60
N ALA A 84 43.60 -9.38 -19.39
CA ALA A 84 43.23 -9.46 -20.81
C ALA A 84 41.71 -9.51 -20.99
N GLN A 85 40.97 -10.22 -20.13
CA GLN A 85 39.50 -10.22 -20.14
C GLN A 85 38.90 -8.87 -19.71
N GLN A 86 39.50 -8.18 -18.74
CA GLN A 86 39.07 -6.82 -18.37
C GLN A 86 39.30 -5.80 -19.50
N GLN A 87 40.37 -5.95 -20.29
CA GLN A 87 40.57 -5.13 -21.48
C GLN A 87 39.55 -5.42 -22.59
N THR A 88 39.04 -6.64 -22.73
CA THR A 88 37.94 -6.94 -23.66
C THR A 88 36.56 -6.44 -23.21
N ILE A 89 36.37 -6.20 -21.91
CA ILE A 89 35.13 -5.56 -21.38
C ILE A 89 35.22 -4.03 -21.51
N ALA A 90 36.41 -3.45 -21.36
CA ALA A 90 36.66 -2.03 -21.62
C ALA A 90 36.78 -1.69 -23.12
N ALA A 91 37.03 -2.69 -23.97
CA ALA A 91 37.08 -2.60 -25.42
C ALA A 91 35.98 -3.42 -26.12
N ALA A 92 34.87 -3.69 -25.41
CA ALA A 92 33.65 -4.05 -26.11
C ALA A 92 33.35 -2.90 -27.08
N PRO A 93 33.03 -3.17 -28.36
CA PRO A 93 32.56 -2.11 -29.24
C PRO A 93 31.45 -1.38 -28.50
N ALA A 94 31.45 -0.04 -28.56
CA ALA A 94 30.34 0.74 -28.04
C ALA A 94 29.04 0.01 -28.45
N PRO A 95 28.08 -0.21 -27.53
CA PRO A 95 26.86 -0.94 -27.85
C PRO A 95 26.40 -0.47 -29.22
N ASP A 96 26.18 -1.41 -30.15
CA ASP A 96 25.82 -1.00 -31.50
C ASP A 96 24.67 0.01 -31.40
N ALA A 97 24.61 0.96 -32.35
CA ALA A 97 23.68 2.08 -32.22
C ALA A 97 22.22 1.61 -32.02
N GLU A 98 21.91 0.36 -32.35
CA GLU A 98 20.64 -0.29 -32.11
C GLU A 98 20.45 -0.74 -30.66
N LEU A 99 21.46 -1.35 -30.02
CA LEU A 99 21.48 -1.75 -28.62
C LEU A 99 21.45 -0.53 -27.71
N SER A 100 22.22 0.52 -27.98
CA SER A 100 22.10 1.80 -27.26
C SER A 100 20.70 2.37 -27.37
N LYS A 101 20.12 2.41 -28.58
CA LYS A 101 18.72 2.85 -28.77
C LYS A 101 17.70 1.95 -28.10
N ARG A 102 17.96 0.64 -27.95
CA ARG A 102 17.09 -0.30 -27.22
C ARG A 102 17.19 -0.04 -25.72
N LEU A 103 18.40 0.14 -25.19
CA LEU A 103 18.64 0.48 -23.79
C LEU A 103 18.04 1.84 -23.45
N ASP A 104 18.29 2.90 -24.24
CA ASP A 104 17.69 4.22 -24.04
C ASP A 104 16.14 4.18 -24.08
N ARG A 105 15.56 3.31 -24.92
CA ARG A 105 14.11 3.10 -24.97
C ARG A 105 13.60 2.35 -23.75
N LEU A 106 14.34 1.36 -23.26
CA LEU A 106 14.00 0.61 -22.06
C LEU A 106 14.14 1.50 -20.82
N ASP A 107 15.22 2.26 -20.70
CA ASP A 107 15.43 3.22 -19.62
C ASP A 107 14.32 4.26 -19.60
N LYS A 108 13.97 4.86 -20.76
CA LYS A 108 12.82 5.75 -20.85
C LYS A 108 11.50 5.08 -20.48
N LEU A 109 11.27 3.84 -20.92
CA LEU A 109 10.04 3.11 -20.60
C LEU A 109 9.95 2.85 -19.09
N VAL A 110 11.06 2.45 -18.47
CA VAL A 110 11.16 2.18 -17.03
C VAL A 110 11.02 3.47 -16.23
N ASP A 111 11.75 4.53 -16.59
CA ASP A 111 11.73 5.82 -15.89
C ASP A 111 10.36 6.50 -15.97
N ASN A 112 9.63 6.30 -17.08
CA ASN A 112 8.29 6.84 -17.27
C ASN A 112 7.18 5.93 -16.74
N THR A 113 7.49 4.72 -16.27
CA THR A 113 6.49 3.78 -15.74
C THR A 113 6.66 3.61 -14.24
N THR A 114 5.62 3.99 -13.49
CA THR A 114 5.54 3.72 -12.06
C THR A 114 4.59 2.56 -11.81
N VAL A 115 5.09 1.52 -11.13
CA VAL A 115 4.27 0.44 -10.57
C VAL A 115 4.18 0.67 -9.07
N GLY A 116 2.98 0.62 -8.53
CA GLY A 116 2.76 0.73 -7.09
C GLY A 116 1.58 -0.11 -6.64
N GLY A 117 1.45 -0.27 -5.33
CA GLY A 117 0.36 -1.05 -4.77
C GLY A 117 -0.12 -0.50 -3.44
N LYS A 118 -1.34 -0.89 -3.07
CA LYS A 118 -1.90 -0.55 -1.76
C LYS A 118 -2.85 -1.64 -1.27
N MET A 119 -2.60 -2.18 -0.09
CA MET A 119 -3.40 -3.24 0.53
C MET A 119 -4.03 -2.76 1.82
N TYR A 120 -5.30 -3.12 2.04
CA TYR A 120 -6.01 -2.93 3.30
C TYR A 120 -6.40 -4.28 3.87
N PHE A 121 -6.09 -4.49 5.14
CA PHE A 121 -6.39 -5.73 5.82
C PHE A 121 -6.74 -5.49 7.28
N ASP A 122 -7.34 -6.49 7.91
CA ASP A 122 -7.53 -6.53 9.35
C ASP A 122 -7.51 -7.95 9.89
N PHE A 123 -7.24 -8.04 11.19
CA PHE A 123 -7.46 -9.21 12.02
C PHE A 123 -8.31 -8.77 13.20
N SER A 124 -9.57 -9.16 13.23
CA SER A 124 -10.56 -8.61 14.14
C SER A 124 -11.50 -9.67 14.69
N ASN A 125 -12.17 -9.33 15.79
CA ASN A 125 -13.24 -10.11 16.39
C ASN A 125 -14.54 -9.31 16.34
N ILE A 126 -15.54 -9.84 15.66
CA ILE A 126 -16.88 -9.26 15.53
C ILE A 126 -17.82 -9.93 16.55
N ASN A 127 -18.60 -9.10 17.25
CA ASN A 127 -19.73 -9.53 18.06
C ASN A 127 -20.98 -8.80 17.58
N GLN A 128 -21.81 -9.49 16.79
CA GLN A 128 -23.02 -8.94 16.19
C GLN A 128 -24.26 -9.59 16.78
N LYS A 129 -25.22 -8.75 17.17
CA LYS A 129 -26.51 -9.16 17.75
C LYS A 129 -27.67 -8.48 17.04
N ASN A 130 -28.60 -9.28 16.56
CA ASN A 130 -29.89 -8.89 16.05
C ASN A 130 -30.94 -9.01 17.18
N SER A 131 -31.89 -8.07 17.26
CA SER A 131 -32.93 -8.08 18.29
C SER A 131 -33.85 -9.30 18.24
N ASP A 132 -34.05 -9.87 17.05
CA ASP A 132 -35.07 -10.90 16.81
C ASP A 132 -34.44 -12.29 16.85
N THR A 133 -33.25 -12.44 16.25
CA THR A 133 -32.56 -13.73 16.12
C THR A 133 -31.40 -13.92 17.08
N GLY A 134 -31.02 -12.89 17.84
CA GLY A 134 -29.90 -12.94 18.77
C GLY A 134 -28.54 -12.83 18.07
N LYS A 135 -27.55 -13.60 18.51
CA LYS A 135 -26.18 -13.53 17.97
C LYS A 135 -26.17 -14.03 16.52
N THR A 136 -25.51 -13.31 15.62
CA THR A 136 -25.49 -13.66 14.18
C THR A 136 -24.22 -14.42 13.78
N ASN A 137 -24.27 -15.10 12.64
CA ASN A 137 -23.13 -15.82 12.04
C ASN A 137 -21.99 -14.91 11.55
N ASN A 138 -22.20 -13.59 11.52
CA ASN A 138 -21.13 -12.62 11.24
C ASN A 138 -20.21 -12.42 12.46
N SER A 139 -20.57 -12.97 13.63
CA SER A 139 -19.73 -12.91 14.81
C SER A 139 -18.59 -13.92 14.73
N GLY A 140 -17.41 -13.55 15.19
CA GLY A 140 -16.24 -14.44 15.24
C GLY A 140 -14.94 -13.69 14.99
N ILE A 141 -13.85 -14.44 14.94
CA ILE A 141 -12.51 -13.94 14.63
C ILE A 141 -12.24 -14.17 13.16
N GLY A 142 -11.75 -13.14 12.46
CA GLY A 142 -11.44 -13.19 11.04
C GLY A 142 -10.14 -12.47 10.71
N LEU A 143 -9.52 -12.87 9.60
CA LEU A 143 -8.51 -12.08 8.89
C LEU A 143 -9.07 -11.76 7.51
N ASP A 144 -9.21 -10.47 7.23
CA ASP A 144 -9.79 -9.99 5.98
C ASP A 144 -8.78 -9.14 5.22
N VAL A 145 -8.64 -9.38 3.92
CA VAL A 145 -8.00 -8.44 3.00
C VAL A 145 -9.11 -7.72 2.26
N LYS A 146 -9.44 -6.50 2.72
CA LYS A 146 -10.59 -5.74 2.22
C LYS A 146 -10.37 -5.19 0.81
N ARG A 147 -9.12 -4.85 0.48
CA ARG A 147 -8.71 -4.25 -0.79
C ARG A 147 -7.25 -4.62 -1.10
N PHE A 148 -6.95 -4.82 -2.37
CA PHE A 148 -5.57 -4.85 -2.86
C PHE A 148 -5.53 -4.18 -4.23
N TYR A 149 -4.96 -2.98 -4.24
CA TYR A 149 -4.76 -2.20 -5.43
C TYR A 149 -3.41 -2.53 -6.04
N LEU A 150 -3.39 -2.84 -7.33
CA LEU A 150 -2.18 -2.83 -8.15
C LEU A 150 -2.35 -1.73 -9.19
N SER A 151 -1.44 -0.77 -9.22
CA SER A 151 -1.48 0.38 -10.11
C SER A 151 -0.25 0.43 -10.99
N VAL A 152 -0.47 0.67 -12.29
CA VAL A 152 0.57 1.00 -13.26
C VAL A 152 0.22 2.34 -13.88
N THR A 153 1.13 3.29 -13.78
CA THR A 153 1.03 4.61 -14.43
C THR A 153 2.18 4.75 -15.41
N HIS A 154 1.88 5.12 -16.65
CA HIS A 154 2.88 5.41 -17.67
C HIS A 154 2.74 6.86 -18.14
N LYS A 155 3.85 7.62 -18.11
CA LYS A 155 3.94 8.99 -18.64
C LYS A 155 4.48 8.94 -20.08
N PHE A 156 3.66 9.32 -21.05
CA PHE A 156 4.09 9.37 -22.45
C PHE A 156 4.94 10.62 -22.73
N ASP A 157 4.49 11.76 -22.21
CA ASP A 157 5.16 13.06 -22.28
C ASP A 157 4.70 13.97 -21.11
N ASP A 158 5.04 15.25 -21.14
CA ASP A 158 4.72 16.20 -20.06
C ASP A 158 3.21 16.48 -19.88
N ILE A 159 2.40 16.20 -20.90
CA ILE A 159 0.94 16.40 -20.88
C ILE A 159 0.24 15.06 -20.65
N TRP A 160 0.63 14.02 -21.37
CA TRP A 160 -0.12 12.77 -21.48
C TRP A 160 0.43 11.65 -20.60
N SER A 161 -0.46 11.02 -19.85
CA SER A 161 -0.19 9.77 -19.13
C SER A 161 -1.38 8.81 -19.19
N ALA A 162 -1.17 7.54 -18.86
CA ALA A 162 -2.23 6.56 -18.66
C ALA A 162 -2.06 5.86 -17.30
N ASN A 163 -3.17 5.45 -16.71
CA ASN A 163 -3.20 4.68 -15.47
C ASN A 163 -4.14 3.47 -15.60
N LEU A 164 -3.67 2.32 -15.10
CA LEU A 164 -4.47 1.14 -14.82
C LEU A 164 -4.35 0.84 -13.33
N THR A 165 -5.47 0.77 -12.61
CA THR A 165 -5.55 0.31 -11.23
C THR A 165 -6.56 -0.83 -11.12
N THR A 166 -6.12 -2.00 -10.69
CA THR A 166 -7.02 -3.12 -10.35
C THR A 166 -7.36 -3.13 -8.86
N ASP A 167 -8.38 -3.87 -8.49
CA ASP A 167 -8.79 -4.16 -7.11
C ASP A 167 -9.54 -5.49 -7.10
N PHE A 168 -9.83 -6.03 -5.91
CA PHE A 168 -10.61 -7.25 -5.77
C PHE A 168 -11.68 -7.14 -4.68
N ASN A 169 -12.63 -8.07 -4.74
CA ASN A 169 -13.52 -8.35 -3.63
C ASN A 169 -13.93 -9.81 -3.63
N TYR A 170 -14.23 -10.33 -2.44
CA TYR A 170 -14.95 -11.58 -2.32
C TYR A 170 -16.39 -11.40 -2.81
N VAL A 171 -16.89 -12.35 -3.60
CA VAL A 171 -18.28 -12.43 -4.03
C VAL A 171 -18.88 -13.71 -3.50
N SER A 172 -19.73 -13.60 -2.47
CA SER A 172 -20.31 -14.76 -1.79
C SER A 172 -21.13 -15.66 -2.70
N ASN A 173 -21.80 -15.09 -3.71
CA ASN A 173 -22.60 -15.85 -4.68
C ASN A 173 -21.74 -16.75 -5.57
N ASP A 174 -20.53 -16.30 -5.89
CA ASP A 174 -19.58 -17.03 -6.74
C ASP A 174 -18.70 -17.95 -5.88
N GLY A 175 -18.59 -17.67 -4.58
CA GLY A 175 -17.74 -18.40 -3.65
C GLY A 175 -16.24 -18.10 -3.83
N GLU A 176 -15.89 -17.08 -4.61
CA GLU A 176 -14.52 -16.76 -4.99
C GLU A 176 -14.20 -15.27 -4.92
N THR A 177 -12.92 -14.94 -5.13
CA THR A 177 -12.42 -13.58 -5.16
C THR A 177 -12.37 -13.09 -6.60
N ASN A 178 -13.08 -12.00 -6.90
CA ASN A 178 -13.14 -11.44 -8.24
C ASN A 178 -12.16 -10.26 -8.35
N LEU A 179 -11.22 -10.37 -9.29
CA LEU A 179 -10.36 -9.26 -9.70
C LEU A 179 -11.10 -8.39 -10.72
N PHE A 180 -11.07 -7.07 -10.54
CA PHE A 180 -11.72 -6.13 -11.45
C PHE A 180 -10.88 -4.86 -11.65
N VAL A 181 -11.19 -4.12 -12.72
CA VAL A 181 -10.60 -2.82 -13.00
C VAL A 181 -11.31 -1.75 -12.17
N LYS A 182 -10.57 -1.01 -11.35
CA LYS A 182 -11.09 0.16 -10.63
C LYS A 182 -10.87 1.44 -11.42
N LYS A 183 -9.65 1.64 -11.94
CA LYS A 183 -9.29 2.79 -12.78
C LYS A 183 -8.62 2.33 -14.05
N ALA A 184 -9.00 2.94 -15.16
CA ALA A 184 -8.38 2.74 -16.46
C ALA A 184 -8.66 4.00 -17.28
N TYR A 185 -7.70 4.92 -17.31
CA TYR A 185 -7.87 6.22 -17.95
C TYR A 185 -6.61 6.73 -18.62
N VAL A 186 -6.82 7.59 -19.62
CA VAL A 186 -5.80 8.50 -20.17
C VAL A 186 -6.00 9.86 -19.53
N GLN A 187 -4.91 10.53 -19.15
CA GLN A 187 -4.90 11.85 -18.54
C GLN A 187 -4.13 12.84 -19.41
N GLY A 188 -4.72 14.00 -19.67
CA GLY A 188 -4.06 15.18 -20.22
C GLY A 188 -3.91 16.26 -19.15
N THR A 189 -2.68 16.68 -18.86
CA THR A 189 -2.32 17.68 -17.86
C THR A 189 -1.91 18.96 -18.59
N PHE A 190 -2.88 19.81 -18.93
CA PHE A 190 -2.62 21.02 -19.71
C PHE A 190 -2.17 22.20 -18.83
N ASP A 191 -2.76 22.29 -17.65
CA ASP A 191 -2.38 23.25 -16.60
C ASP A 191 -2.77 22.68 -15.23
N LYS A 192 -2.23 23.24 -14.14
CA LYS A 192 -2.68 22.91 -12.77
C LYS A 192 -4.16 23.19 -12.56
N ALA A 193 -4.72 24.15 -13.30
CA ALA A 193 -6.13 24.50 -13.32
C ALA A 193 -6.95 23.60 -14.24
N ALA A 194 -6.35 22.81 -15.14
CA ALA A 194 -7.07 22.06 -16.16
C ALA A 194 -6.40 20.71 -16.45
N ILE A 195 -6.88 19.69 -15.73
CA ILE A 195 -6.48 18.29 -15.91
C ILE A 195 -7.72 17.50 -16.35
N LEU A 196 -7.61 16.81 -17.48
CA LEU A 196 -8.67 15.99 -18.07
C LEU A 196 -8.33 14.50 -17.94
N ARG A 197 -9.31 13.67 -17.60
CA ARG A 197 -9.23 12.21 -17.69
C ARG A 197 -10.38 11.65 -18.51
N ILE A 198 -10.08 10.64 -19.31
CA ILE A 198 -11.05 9.89 -20.11
C ILE A 198 -10.90 8.41 -19.75
N GLY A 199 -11.98 7.77 -19.30
CA GLY A 199 -12.01 6.36 -18.88
C GLY A 199 -12.59 6.20 -17.47
N SER A 200 -12.27 5.10 -16.78
CA SER A 200 -12.65 4.94 -15.37
C SER A 200 -11.68 5.71 -14.49
N ALA A 201 -12.12 6.78 -13.84
CA ALA A 201 -11.29 7.60 -12.95
C ALA A 201 -12.01 7.97 -11.65
N ASP A 202 -11.27 8.57 -10.72
CA ASP A 202 -11.80 9.05 -9.43
C ASP A 202 -13.02 9.96 -9.60
N MET A 203 -14.05 9.73 -8.80
CA MET A 203 -15.20 10.64 -8.70
C MET A 203 -14.86 11.87 -7.86
N PRO A 204 -15.56 13.00 -8.04
CA PRO A 204 -15.22 14.27 -7.40
C PRO A 204 -15.25 14.27 -5.87
N TRP A 205 -16.11 13.47 -5.24
CA TRP A 205 -16.38 13.56 -3.79
C TRP A 205 -15.59 12.57 -2.93
N ILE A 206 -15.78 11.25 -3.09
CA ILE A 206 -15.23 10.25 -2.15
C ILE A 206 -13.71 10.36 -1.97
N PRO A 207 -12.88 10.30 -3.04
CA PRO A 207 -11.42 10.34 -2.89
C PRO A 207 -10.94 11.67 -2.28
N PHE A 208 -11.69 12.75 -2.49
CA PHE A 208 -11.39 14.06 -1.90
C PHE A 208 -11.62 14.05 -0.38
N VAL A 209 -12.76 13.54 0.10
CA VAL A 209 -13.02 13.43 1.55
C VAL A 209 -12.02 12.48 2.22
N GLU A 210 -11.69 11.36 1.55
CA GLU A 210 -10.74 10.37 2.05
C GLU A 210 -9.34 10.94 2.30
N ASP A 211 -8.90 11.89 1.48
CA ASP A 211 -7.60 12.57 1.66
C ASP A 211 -7.54 13.40 2.96
N TYR A 212 -8.68 13.96 3.40
CA TYR A 212 -8.79 14.66 4.68
C TYR A 212 -9.03 13.71 5.85
N TYR A 213 -9.79 12.64 5.66
CA TYR A 213 -10.05 11.62 6.67
C TYR A 213 -8.80 10.80 7.00
N GLY A 214 -8.21 10.17 5.97
CA GLY A 214 -6.93 9.50 6.03
C GLY A 214 -6.86 8.15 6.75
N PHE A 215 -7.98 7.63 7.26
CA PHE A 215 -8.07 6.29 7.89
C PHE A 215 -9.00 5.34 7.10
N ARG A 216 -9.06 5.49 5.77
CA ARG A 216 -9.89 4.63 4.88
C ARG A 216 -9.66 3.14 5.09
N TYR A 217 -8.43 2.74 5.41
CA TYR A 217 -8.08 1.33 5.63
C TYR A 217 -8.79 0.73 6.85
N VAL A 218 -9.23 1.59 7.78
CA VAL A 218 -10.08 1.21 8.91
C VAL A 218 -11.55 1.17 8.47
N GLU A 219 -12.04 2.24 7.84
CA GLU A 219 -13.41 2.34 7.34
C GLU A 219 -13.56 3.35 6.18
N PRO A 220 -14.36 3.08 5.14
CA PRO A 220 -14.71 4.07 4.12
C PRO A 220 -15.44 5.31 4.68
N THR A 221 -15.47 6.41 3.92
CA THR A 221 -16.24 7.62 4.28
C THR A 221 -17.74 7.35 4.35
N VAL A 222 -18.54 8.25 4.92
CA VAL A 222 -19.94 7.96 5.28
C VAL A 222 -20.79 7.69 4.04
N THR A 223 -20.50 8.41 2.96
CA THR A 223 -21.13 8.23 1.65
C THR A 223 -20.69 6.93 0.97
N ASP A 224 -19.43 6.51 1.11
CA ASP A 224 -18.92 5.25 0.53
C ASP A 224 -19.39 4.02 1.32
N ARG A 225 -19.26 4.03 2.67
CA ARG A 225 -19.70 2.92 3.55
C ARG A 225 -21.16 2.56 3.32
N ASN A 226 -21.99 3.56 3.05
CA ASN A 226 -23.44 3.41 2.91
C ASN A 226 -23.90 3.45 1.44
N HIS A 227 -22.97 3.38 0.49
CA HIS A 227 -23.25 3.29 -0.94
C HIS A 227 -24.08 4.46 -1.52
N TYR A 228 -23.95 5.65 -0.94
CA TYR A 228 -24.51 6.92 -1.44
C TYR A 228 -23.59 7.65 -2.42
N ALA A 229 -22.46 7.05 -2.78
CA ALA A 229 -21.53 7.56 -3.78
C ALA A 229 -20.67 6.41 -4.34
N ASN A 230 -20.08 6.61 -5.51
CA ASN A 230 -19.05 5.72 -6.08
C ASN A 230 -17.68 6.40 -6.01
N SER A 231 -16.60 5.65 -5.73
CA SER A 231 -15.25 6.24 -5.66
C SER A 231 -14.64 6.49 -7.04
N ALA A 232 -15.11 5.78 -8.06
CA ALA A 232 -14.68 5.90 -9.46
C ALA A 232 -15.82 5.52 -10.40
N ASP A 233 -15.79 6.03 -11.64
CA ASP A 233 -16.77 5.68 -12.67
C ASP A 233 -16.18 5.94 -14.07
N TRP A 234 -16.78 5.33 -15.08
CA TRP A 234 -16.42 5.47 -16.49
C TRP A 234 -17.02 6.74 -17.08
N GLY A 235 -16.17 7.62 -17.58
CA GLY A 235 -16.62 8.83 -18.26
C GLY A 235 -15.53 9.84 -18.57
N LEU A 236 -15.93 11.12 -18.54
CA LEU A 236 -15.09 12.28 -18.73
C LEU A 236 -14.97 13.01 -17.39
N HIS A 237 -13.75 13.34 -16.98
CA HIS A 237 -13.48 13.97 -15.69
C HIS A 237 -12.55 15.15 -15.88
N MET A 238 -12.88 16.30 -15.32
CA MET A 238 -12.03 17.49 -15.33
C MET A 238 -11.87 18.04 -13.93
N PHE A 239 -10.64 18.39 -13.56
CA PHE A 239 -10.35 18.95 -12.25
C PHE A 239 -9.14 19.87 -12.31
N GLY A 240 -9.00 20.71 -11.29
CA GLY A 240 -7.88 21.63 -11.19
C GLY A 240 -7.93 22.51 -9.96
N SER A 241 -6.86 23.26 -9.78
CA SER A 241 -6.71 24.24 -8.70
C SER A 241 -6.30 25.60 -9.26
N VAL A 242 -6.93 26.66 -8.78
CA VAL A 242 -6.73 28.06 -9.18
C VAL A 242 -6.52 28.97 -7.97
N GLY A 243 -5.93 30.14 -8.20
CA GLY A 243 -5.59 31.10 -7.15
C GLY A 243 -4.25 30.81 -6.46
N SER A 244 -3.80 31.73 -5.62
CA SER A 244 -2.56 31.59 -4.86
C SER A 244 -2.59 30.31 -4.03
N ASN A 245 -1.53 29.48 -4.14
CA ASN A 245 -1.40 28.19 -3.46
C ASN A 245 -2.56 27.19 -3.70
N GLY A 246 -3.34 27.34 -4.79
CA GLY A 246 -4.46 26.44 -5.08
C GLY A 246 -5.66 26.63 -4.15
N MET A 247 -5.84 27.85 -3.64
CA MET A 247 -6.92 28.23 -2.71
C MET A 247 -8.32 27.81 -3.19
N PHE A 248 -8.58 27.82 -4.50
CA PHE A 248 -9.80 27.25 -5.05
C PHE A 248 -9.46 25.99 -5.82
N ASN A 249 -10.22 24.93 -5.61
CA ASN A 249 -10.09 23.69 -6.36
C ASN A 249 -11.46 23.16 -6.75
N TYR A 250 -11.52 22.47 -7.88
CA TYR A 250 -12.77 21.93 -8.41
C TYR A 250 -12.55 20.58 -9.07
N ALA A 251 -13.63 19.81 -9.18
CA ALA A 251 -13.69 18.59 -9.97
C ALA A 251 -15.11 18.42 -10.51
N VAL A 252 -15.23 18.02 -11.77
CA VAL A 252 -16.51 17.72 -12.44
C VAL A 252 -16.36 16.44 -13.26
N SER A 253 -17.40 15.63 -13.29
CA SER A 253 -17.43 14.37 -14.02
C SER A 253 -18.77 14.21 -14.73
N ALA A 254 -18.72 13.71 -15.97
CA ALA A 254 -19.88 13.22 -16.72
C ALA A 254 -19.65 11.73 -17.01
N VAL A 255 -20.47 10.86 -16.44
CA VAL A 255 -20.19 9.42 -16.30
C VAL A 255 -21.40 8.56 -16.64
N ASN A 256 -21.18 7.26 -16.80
CA ASN A 256 -22.26 6.29 -17.00
C ASN A 256 -23.12 6.08 -15.75
N GLY A 257 -22.58 6.36 -14.54
CA GLY A 257 -23.34 6.37 -13.28
C GLY A 257 -23.50 5.01 -12.58
N ASN A 258 -23.15 3.91 -13.25
CA ASN A 258 -23.27 2.55 -12.72
C ASN A 258 -22.00 2.06 -11.96
N GLY A 259 -21.01 2.95 -11.82
CA GLY A 259 -19.75 2.68 -11.12
C GLY A 259 -18.75 1.88 -11.94
N TYR A 260 -17.49 1.89 -11.48
CA TYR A 260 -16.36 1.27 -12.18
C TYR A 260 -16.49 -0.23 -12.46
N LYS A 261 -17.30 -0.98 -11.71
CA LYS A 261 -17.51 -2.42 -11.92
C LYS A 261 -18.45 -2.73 -13.09
N ASN A 262 -19.25 -1.77 -13.54
CA ASN A 262 -20.29 -1.95 -14.54
C ASN A 262 -20.17 -0.89 -15.66
N PRO A 263 -19.28 -1.08 -16.65
CA PRO A 263 -19.10 -0.14 -17.77
C PRO A 263 -20.26 -0.17 -18.78
N SER A 264 -21.47 -0.56 -18.37
CA SER A 264 -22.65 -0.64 -19.23
C SER A 264 -23.06 0.73 -19.73
N ARG A 265 -23.73 0.77 -20.88
CA ARG A 265 -24.32 1.99 -21.43
C ARG A 265 -25.65 2.31 -20.74
N SER A 266 -25.91 3.59 -20.56
CA SER A 266 -27.18 4.18 -20.18
C SER A 266 -27.69 5.09 -21.30
N LYS A 267 -28.98 5.45 -21.24
CA LYS A 267 -29.62 6.38 -22.18
C LYS A 267 -29.17 7.83 -21.93
N GLY A 268 -28.99 8.19 -20.65
CA GLY A 268 -28.46 9.47 -20.20
C GLY A 268 -27.04 9.37 -19.63
N VAL A 269 -26.48 10.52 -19.26
CA VAL A 269 -25.23 10.62 -18.50
C VAL A 269 -25.53 11.17 -17.10
N ASP A 270 -24.73 10.75 -16.14
CA ASP A 270 -24.79 11.21 -14.77
C ASP A 270 -23.68 12.25 -14.53
N PHE A 271 -23.98 13.26 -13.73
CA PHE A 271 -23.04 14.35 -13.42
C PHE A 271 -22.72 14.37 -11.93
N GLU A 272 -21.44 14.50 -11.61
CA GLU A 272 -20.97 14.82 -10.26
C GLU A 272 -20.03 16.01 -10.32
N GLY A 273 -20.16 16.92 -9.36
CA GLY A 273 -19.34 18.12 -9.29
C GLY A 273 -18.96 18.46 -7.86
N ARG A 274 -17.83 19.13 -7.70
CA ARG A 274 -17.32 19.61 -6.43
C ARG A 274 -16.54 20.91 -6.60
N VAL A 275 -16.72 21.82 -5.65
CA VAL A 275 -15.84 22.98 -5.44
C VAL A 275 -15.30 22.97 -4.02
N GLY A 276 -14.09 23.45 -3.83
CA GLY A 276 -13.40 23.55 -2.54
C GLY A 276 -12.69 24.89 -2.41
N PHE A 277 -12.79 25.48 -1.22
CA PHE A 277 -12.12 26.70 -0.83
C PHE A 277 -11.20 26.43 0.37
N SER A 278 -9.91 26.68 0.18
CA SER A 278 -8.84 26.46 1.15
C SER A 278 -8.22 27.81 1.53
N PRO A 279 -8.83 28.56 2.48
CA PRO A 279 -8.39 29.91 2.84
C PRO A 279 -6.99 29.94 3.47
N ILE A 280 -6.61 28.84 4.11
CA ILE A 280 -5.28 28.60 4.68
C ILE A 280 -4.84 27.18 4.33
N GLU A 281 -3.54 26.94 4.33
CA GLU A 281 -2.98 25.61 4.08
C GLU A 281 -3.58 24.57 5.05
N GLY A 282 -4.02 23.44 4.49
CA GLY A 282 -4.62 22.35 5.27
C GLY A 282 -6.11 22.52 5.57
N MET A 283 -6.68 23.73 5.54
CA MET A 283 -8.13 23.93 5.71
C MET A 283 -8.86 23.77 4.38
N VAL A 284 -10.10 23.26 4.42
CA VAL A 284 -11.03 23.33 3.29
C VAL A 284 -12.48 23.45 3.75
N VAL A 285 -13.25 24.22 2.99
CA VAL A 285 -14.71 24.17 2.93
C VAL A 285 -15.07 23.72 1.52
N ALA A 286 -15.78 22.60 1.39
CA ALA A 286 -16.13 22.03 0.10
C ALA A 286 -17.63 21.76 -0.01
N LEU A 287 -18.14 21.99 -1.21
CA LEU A 287 -19.50 21.64 -1.61
C LEU A 287 -19.42 20.67 -2.78
N GLY A 288 -20.26 19.65 -2.73
CA GLY A 288 -20.37 18.62 -3.76
C GLY A 288 -21.82 18.38 -4.15
N GLY A 289 -22.02 17.75 -5.29
CA GLY A 289 -23.34 17.27 -5.68
C GLY A 289 -23.30 16.30 -6.84
N TYR A 290 -24.34 15.49 -6.92
CA TYR A 290 -24.58 14.48 -7.94
C TYR A 290 -25.99 14.61 -8.49
N THR A 291 -26.17 14.40 -9.79
CA THR A 291 -27.48 14.22 -10.42
C THR A 291 -27.40 13.23 -11.58
N GLY A 292 -28.35 12.32 -11.65
CA GLY A 292 -28.46 11.37 -12.75
C GLY A 292 -29.24 10.12 -12.37
N ASP A 293 -29.29 9.14 -13.27
CA ASP A 293 -30.15 7.97 -13.14
C ASP A 293 -29.37 6.71 -12.71
N ARG A 294 -28.14 6.91 -12.23
CA ARG A 294 -27.20 5.88 -11.75
C ARG A 294 -26.96 4.78 -12.77
N GLY A 295 -26.97 5.16 -14.05
CA GLY A 295 -26.86 4.24 -15.18
C GLY A 295 -28.02 3.25 -15.33
N LYS A 296 -29.19 3.52 -14.71
CA LYS A 296 -30.36 2.64 -14.74
C LYS A 296 -31.36 2.96 -15.86
N GLU A 297 -31.40 4.21 -16.34
CA GLU A 297 -32.18 4.53 -17.53
C GLU A 297 -31.47 3.95 -18.76
N MET A 298 -32.14 3.07 -19.48
CA MET A 298 -31.67 2.45 -20.73
C MET A 298 -32.67 2.72 -21.85
N GLU A 299 -32.30 2.43 -23.11
CA GLU A 299 -33.14 2.71 -24.28
C GLU A 299 -34.57 2.17 -24.14
N ASN A 300 -34.68 0.94 -23.63
CA ASN A 300 -35.96 0.24 -23.44
C ASN A 300 -36.37 0.15 -21.97
N THR A 301 -35.76 0.93 -21.08
CA THR A 301 -36.04 0.89 -19.64
C THR A 301 -36.03 2.29 -19.07
N SER A 302 -37.23 2.80 -18.77
CA SER A 302 -37.40 4.09 -18.11
C SER A 302 -37.22 3.98 -16.61
N VAL A 303 -36.80 5.08 -16.00
CA VAL A 303 -36.71 5.27 -14.56
C VAL A 303 -37.90 6.08 -14.06
N ASP A 304 -38.27 5.90 -12.80
CA ASP A 304 -39.31 6.70 -12.13
C ASP A 304 -38.75 8.03 -11.62
N HIS A 305 -37.46 8.06 -11.30
CA HIS A 305 -36.84 9.18 -10.61
C HIS A 305 -35.37 9.37 -10.98
N THR A 306 -34.94 10.63 -11.01
CA THR A 306 -33.51 11.01 -10.96
C THR A 306 -32.98 10.94 -9.53
N ALA A 307 -31.81 10.34 -9.34
CA ALA A 307 -31.06 10.36 -8.09
C ALA A 307 -30.32 11.69 -7.96
N GLN A 308 -30.40 12.30 -6.77
CA GLN A 308 -29.71 13.55 -6.46
C GLN A 308 -28.95 13.40 -5.14
N ARG A 309 -27.77 14.02 -5.05
CA ARG A 309 -27.01 14.14 -3.80
C ARG A 309 -26.45 15.55 -3.67
N GLY A 310 -26.43 16.09 -2.46
CA GLY A 310 -25.72 17.30 -2.10
C GLY A 310 -24.81 17.02 -0.92
N ASP A 311 -23.59 17.53 -0.98
CA ASP A 311 -22.55 17.25 -0.01
C ASP A 311 -21.90 18.55 0.51
N LEU A 312 -21.51 18.54 1.78
CA LEU A 312 -20.77 19.62 2.46
C LEU A 312 -19.66 19.00 3.29
N MET A 313 -18.44 19.53 3.21
CA MET A 313 -17.34 19.17 4.09
C MET A 313 -16.63 20.41 4.61
N VAL A 314 -16.29 20.40 5.90
CA VAL A 314 -15.32 21.32 6.49
C VAL A 314 -14.25 20.49 7.16
N ALA A 315 -12.99 20.68 6.79
CA ALA A 315 -11.89 19.91 7.35
C ALA A 315 -10.60 20.73 7.47
N TYR A 316 -9.75 20.31 8.38
CA TYR A 316 -8.39 20.79 8.55
C TYR A 316 -7.44 19.59 8.64
N LYS A 317 -6.38 19.59 7.81
CA LYS A 317 -5.37 18.55 7.74
C LYS A 317 -3.98 19.15 7.94
N SER A 318 -3.28 18.72 8.99
CA SER A 318 -1.87 19.03 9.22
C SER A 318 -1.07 17.77 9.56
N LYS A 319 0.23 17.92 9.82
CA LYS A 319 1.08 16.83 10.33
C LYS A 319 0.74 16.47 11.79
N ALA A 320 0.33 17.45 12.60
CA ALA A 320 0.07 17.26 14.02
C ALA A 320 -1.34 16.73 14.29
N PHE A 321 -2.33 17.19 13.55
CA PHE A 321 -3.70 16.73 13.71
C PHE A 321 -4.52 16.88 12.42
N ARG A 322 -5.62 16.14 12.38
CA ARG A 322 -6.69 16.26 11.39
C ARG A 322 -8.01 16.38 12.13
N VAL A 323 -8.92 17.17 11.62
CA VAL A 323 -10.29 17.26 12.11
C VAL A 323 -11.19 17.59 10.94
N GLY A 324 -12.36 16.99 10.86
CA GLY A 324 -13.30 17.29 9.81
C GLY A 324 -14.69 16.79 10.09
N ALA A 325 -15.64 17.37 9.37
CA ALA A 325 -17.00 16.90 9.32
C ALA A 325 -17.52 16.93 7.87
N GLU A 326 -18.33 15.93 7.52
CA GLU A 326 -19.04 15.79 6.26
C GLU A 326 -20.53 15.68 6.56
N TYR A 327 -21.36 16.31 5.75
CA TYR A 327 -22.80 16.12 5.69
C TYR A 327 -23.20 15.83 4.26
N PHE A 328 -24.10 14.88 4.06
CA PHE A 328 -24.74 14.64 2.78
C PHE A 328 -26.25 14.53 2.93
N THR A 329 -26.96 14.92 1.87
CA THR A 329 -28.36 14.58 1.66
C THR A 329 -28.51 13.95 0.29
N ALA A 330 -29.38 12.94 0.18
CA ALA A 330 -29.70 12.30 -1.08
C ALA A 330 -31.22 12.18 -1.26
N LYS A 331 -31.66 12.26 -2.51
CA LYS A 331 -33.05 12.03 -2.91
C LYS A 331 -33.08 10.94 -3.98
N ASN A 332 -33.98 9.97 -3.80
CA ASN A 332 -34.22 8.86 -4.70
C ASN A 332 -32.99 8.01 -5.06
N TRP A 333 -31.90 8.09 -4.27
CA TRP A 333 -30.65 7.38 -4.57
C TRP A 333 -30.88 5.88 -4.77
N ASN A 334 -31.65 5.25 -3.87
CA ASN A 334 -32.01 3.83 -3.95
C ASN A 334 -33.38 3.57 -4.60
N ASN A 335 -34.06 4.60 -5.08
CA ASN A 335 -35.45 4.58 -5.54
C ASN A 335 -35.63 5.06 -7.00
N VAL A 336 -34.56 5.07 -7.78
CA VAL A 336 -34.56 5.43 -9.21
C VAL A 336 -35.58 4.60 -10.02
N MET A 337 -35.69 3.30 -9.73
CA MET A 337 -36.55 2.35 -10.45
C MET A 337 -37.87 2.04 -9.72
N THR A 338 -38.19 2.79 -8.66
CA THR A 338 -39.37 2.53 -7.84
C THR A 338 -40.32 3.71 -7.91
N PRO A 339 -41.65 3.51 -7.95
CA PRO A 339 -42.62 4.60 -8.06
C PRO A 339 -42.69 5.46 -6.80
N GLN A 340 -42.20 4.96 -5.66
CA GLN A 340 -42.15 5.71 -4.40
C GLN A 340 -40.86 6.52 -4.31
N SER A 341 -40.98 7.78 -3.86
CA SER A 341 -39.83 8.67 -3.63
C SER A 341 -39.35 8.57 -2.19
N ASP A 342 -38.03 8.70 -1.99
CA ASP A 342 -37.44 8.71 -0.66
C ASP A 342 -36.29 9.73 -0.54
N LYS A 343 -35.92 10.01 0.71
CA LYS A 343 -34.85 10.95 1.08
C LYS A 343 -33.98 10.33 2.16
N THR A 344 -32.70 10.62 2.06
CA THR A 344 -31.67 10.22 3.02
C THR A 344 -30.90 11.47 3.44
N ASP A 345 -30.44 11.49 4.69
CA ASP A 345 -29.32 12.33 5.08
C ASP A 345 -28.38 11.60 6.04
N GLY A 346 -27.17 12.11 6.14
CA GLY A 346 -26.20 11.62 7.09
C GLY A 346 -25.06 12.58 7.29
N TYR A 347 -24.36 12.42 8.41
CA TYR A 347 -23.15 13.17 8.71
C TYR A 347 -22.09 12.28 9.33
N SER A 348 -20.86 12.75 9.23
CA SER A 348 -19.68 12.16 9.82
C SER A 348 -18.83 13.26 10.44
N ALA A 349 -18.26 13.00 11.61
CA ALA A 349 -17.25 13.83 12.24
C ALA A 349 -16.07 12.93 12.61
N TRP A 350 -14.86 13.37 12.27
CA TRP A 350 -13.65 12.61 12.53
C TRP A 350 -12.53 13.53 13.02
N GLY A 351 -11.60 12.94 13.75
CA GLY A 351 -10.41 13.62 14.20
C GLY A 351 -9.26 12.66 14.46
N SER A 352 -8.04 13.18 14.34
CA SER A 352 -6.82 12.45 14.70
C SER A 352 -5.75 13.39 15.21
N VAL A 353 -4.95 12.94 16.17
CA VAL A 353 -3.82 13.67 16.73
C VAL A 353 -2.58 12.78 16.75
N ALA A 354 -1.48 13.29 16.20
CA ALA A 354 -0.17 12.67 16.32
C ALA A 354 0.30 12.81 17.78
N LEU A 355 0.46 11.67 18.46
CA LEU A 355 0.98 11.62 19.82
C LEU A 355 2.51 11.77 19.81
N ASN A 356 3.14 11.28 18.74
CA ASN A 356 4.55 11.40 18.40
C ASN A 356 4.73 11.07 16.90
N ASP A 357 5.97 10.93 16.43
CA ASP A 357 6.30 10.69 15.01
C ASP A 357 5.79 9.34 14.45
N TYR A 358 5.45 8.37 15.31
CA TYR A 358 5.03 7.03 14.91
C TYR A 358 3.61 6.69 15.34
N MET A 359 3.04 7.40 16.31
CA MET A 359 1.73 7.08 16.91
C MET A 359 0.70 8.16 16.64
N THR A 360 -0.51 7.75 16.25
CA THR A 360 -1.64 8.66 16.01
C THR A 360 -2.91 8.09 16.62
N LEU A 361 -3.53 8.84 17.53
CA LEU A 361 -4.86 8.54 18.04
C LEU A 361 -5.89 9.10 17.06
N PHE A 362 -6.93 8.35 16.74
CA PHE A 362 -8.02 8.80 15.89
C PHE A 362 -9.37 8.30 16.36
N ALA A 363 -10.42 9.06 16.04
CA ALA A 363 -11.79 8.69 16.30
C ALA A 363 -12.70 9.22 15.20
N ARG A 364 -13.85 8.57 15.05
CA ARG A 364 -14.87 8.96 14.09
C ARG A 364 -16.26 8.62 14.62
N TYR A 365 -17.24 9.45 14.29
CA TYR A 365 -18.66 9.24 14.55
C TYR A 365 -19.47 9.57 13.30
N ASP A 366 -20.37 8.67 12.93
CA ASP A 366 -21.29 8.83 11.80
C ASP A 366 -22.72 8.57 12.26
N LYS A 367 -23.66 9.31 11.68
CA LYS A 367 -25.09 9.06 11.86
C LYS A 367 -25.84 9.31 10.57
N ILE A 368 -26.75 8.40 10.23
CA ILE A 368 -27.48 8.41 8.97
C ILE A 368 -28.94 8.07 9.23
N LYS A 369 -29.82 8.68 8.44
CA LYS A 369 -31.22 8.28 8.30
C LYS A 369 -31.40 7.74 6.88
N PRO A 370 -31.29 6.41 6.66
CA PRO A 370 -31.36 5.81 5.34
C PRO A 370 -32.64 6.14 4.59
N SER A 371 -33.75 6.29 5.32
CA SER A 371 -35.05 6.67 4.77
C SER A 371 -35.72 7.68 5.68
N LYS A 372 -36.18 8.80 5.12
CA LYS A 372 -36.93 9.85 5.84
C LYS A 372 -38.41 9.86 5.47
N THR A 373 -38.80 9.13 4.42
CA THR A 373 -40.17 9.13 3.91
C THR A 373 -40.79 7.74 4.03
N LEU A 374 -40.11 6.70 3.53
CA LEU A 374 -40.69 5.35 3.42
C LEU A 374 -40.52 4.52 4.69
N ALA A 375 -39.41 4.68 5.40
CA ALA A 375 -39.07 3.97 6.63
C ALA A 375 -38.36 4.92 7.62
N PRO A 376 -39.09 5.90 8.20
CA PRO A 376 -38.52 6.97 9.02
C PRO A 376 -37.87 6.47 10.33
N GLU A 377 -38.20 5.25 10.75
CA GLU A 377 -37.56 4.62 11.91
C GLU A 377 -36.15 4.07 11.59
N ASN A 378 -35.79 3.94 10.32
CA ASN A 378 -34.47 3.46 9.93
C ASN A 378 -33.39 4.48 10.32
N LYS A 379 -32.39 4.00 11.07
CA LYS A 379 -31.27 4.81 11.55
C LYS A 379 -30.01 3.97 11.52
N ASP A 380 -28.89 4.58 11.17
CA ASP A 380 -27.58 3.96 11.33
C ASP A 380 -26.70 4.89 12.17
N THR A 381 -26.00 4.33 13.15
CA THR A 381 -25.03 5.04 13.98
C THR A 381 -23.76 4.21 14.07
N TYR A 382 -22.66 4.81 13.67
CA TYR A 382 -21.35 4.17 13.66
C TYR A 382 -20.35 5.05 14.41
N TYR A 383 -19.42 4.45 15.14
CA TYR A 383 -18.25 5.16 15.62
C TYR A 383 -17.07 4.22 15.82
N ASN A 384 -15.87 4.79 15.72
CA ASN A 384 -14.63 4.10 15.98
C ASN A 384 -13.67 4.94 16.82
N LEU A 385 -12.77 4.24 17.49
CA LEU A 385 -11.63 4.78 18.21
C LEU A 385 -10.44 3.87 17.93
N GLY A 386 -9.30 4.44 17.58
CA GLY A 386 -8.12 3.65 17.29
C GLY A 386 -6.81 4.37 17.52
N LEU A 387 -5.77 3.56 17.68
CA LEU A 387 -4.39 4.00 17.85
C LEU A 387 -3.55 3.40 16.73
N GLN A 388 -3.13 4.23 15.79
CA GLN A 388 -2.26 3.87 14.69
C GLN A 388 -0.79 3.90 15.12
N TYR A 389 -0.01 2.94 14.65
CA TYR A 389 1.44 2.85 14.71
C TYR A 389 2.03 2.74 13.30
N ALA A 390 2.90 3.68 12.92
CA ALA A 390 3.64 3.66 11.67
C ALA A 390 4.88 2.77 11.81
N VAL A 391 4.78 1.52 11.33
CA VAL A 391 5.87 0.53 11.42
C VAL A 391 7.07 0.97 10.60
N THR A 392 6.83 1.39 9.36
CA THR A 392 7.81 2.01 8.47
C THR A 392 7.07 2.85 7.42
N ARG A 393 7.80 3.55 6.55
CA ARG A 393 7.21 4.27 5.43
C ARG A 393 6.39 3.30 4.57
N GLY A 394 5.11 3.61 4.38
CA GLY A 394 4.20 2.79 3.60
C GLY A 394 3.54 1.64 4.37
N PHE A 395 3.97 1.30 5.60
CA PHE A 395 3.35 0.25 6.39
C PHE A 395 2.87 0.76 7.76
N GLN A 396 1.56 0.68 7.97
CA GLN A 396 0.89 1.16 9.18
C GLN A 396 -0.03 0.09 9.73
N LEU A 397 -0.11 0.01 11.05
CA LEU A 397 -1.04 -0.83 11.80
C LEU A 397 -1.85 0.06 12.75
N ALA A 398 -3.05 -0.36 13.13
CA ALA A 398 -3.83 0.30 14.17
C ALA A 398 -4.60 -0.71 15.01
N ALA A 399 -4.54 -0.55 16.33
CA ALA A 399 -5.52 -1.19 17.22
C ALA A 399 -6.79 -0.34 17.19
N VAL A 400 -7.93 -0.95 16.85
CA VAL A 400 -9.19 -0.23 16.64
C VAL A 400 -10.31 -0.95 17.35
N TRP A 401 -11.18 -0.15 17.95
CA TRP A 401 -12.51 -0.56 18.39
C TRP A 401 -13.56 0.17 17.55
N LYS A 402 -14.58 -0.55 17.11
CA LYS A 402 -15.73 -0.03 16.37
C LYS A 402 -17.03 -0.46 17.01
N HIS A 403 -18.02 0.40 16.88
CA HIS A 403 -19.40 0.12 17.22
C HIS A 403 -20.32 0.60 16.10
N GLU A 404 -21.28 -0.23 15.75
CA GLU A 404 -22.35 0.11 14.83
C GLU A 404 -23.69 -0.34 15.41
N SER A 405 -24.71 0.50 15.27
CA SER A 405 -26.09 0.19 15.62
C SER A 405 -27.01 0.67 14.51
N GLY A 406 -27.66 -0.28 13.86
CA GLY A 406 -28.67 -0.04 12.84
C GLY A 406 -30.06 -0.38 13.36
N ASP A 407 -31.01 0.52 13.13
CA ASP A 407 -32.45 0.28 13.29
C ASP A 407 -33.04 0.11 11.89
N THR A 408 -33.80 -0.97 11.68
CA THR A 408 -34.48 -1.25 10.42
C THR A 408 -35.94 -1.61 10.68
N GLN A 409 -36.85 -0.90 10.04
CA GLN A 409 -38.27 -1.22 10.04
C GLN A 409 -38.49 -2.51 9.24
N VAL A 410 -39.05 -3.52 9.90
CA VAL A 410 -39.33 -4.83 9.30
C VAL A 410 -40.81 -5.16 9.42
N SER A 411 -41.33 -5.92 8.43
CA SER A 411 -42.73 -6.39 8.42
C SER A 411 -42.90 -7.77 9.05
N ALA A 412 -41.81 -8.46 9.39
CA ALA A 412 -41.82 -9.80 9.96
C ALA A 412 -40.69 -9.95 11.01
N PRO A 413 -40.93 -10.70 12.11
CA PRO A 413 -42.22 -11.27 12.52
C PRO A 413 -43.31 -10.20 12.77
N VAL A 414 -44.58 -10.59 12.66
CA VAL A 414 -45.75 -9.70 12.85
C VAL A 414 -46.04 -9.56 14.35
N PRO A 415 -46.40 -8.36 14.87
CA PRO A 415 -46.63 -7.10 14.16
C PRO A 415 -45.33 -6.44 13.65
N PRO A 416 -45.40 -5.58 12.61
CA PRO A 416 -44.26 -4.78 12.17
C PRO A 416 -43.62 -4.04 13.35
N HIS A 417 -42.29 -4.04 13.38
CA HIS A 417 -41.50 -3.48 14.48
C HIS A 417 -40.16 -2.99 13.95
N VAL A 418 -39.37 -2.37 14.83
CA VAL A 418 -38.01 -1.94 14.53
C VAL A 418 -37.06 -3.05 14.99
N GLN A 419 -36.41 -3.69 14.02
CA GLN A 419 -35.32 -4.62 14.27
C GLN A 419 -34.04 -3.83 14.50
N ASN A 420 -33.33 -4.14 15.58
CA ASN A 420 -32.06 -3.50 15.92
C ASN A 420 -30.90 -4.48 15.69
N LEU A 421 -29.87 -4.04 14.97
CA LEU A 421 -28.64 -4.78 14.74
C LEU A 421 -27.48 -4.01 15.36
N LYS A 422 -26.81 -4.61 16.36
CA LYS A 422 -25.62 -4.05 17.00
C LYS A 422 -24.40 -4.87 16.65
N THR A 423 -23.34 -4.20 16.22
CA THR A 423 -22.04 -4.79 15.91
C THR A 423 -20.99 -4.12 16.78
N ASN A 424 -20.22 -4.91 17.53
CA ASN A 424 -18.98 -4.46 18.16
C ASN A 424 -17.82 -5.20 17.49
N GLU A 425 -16.78 -4.48 17.12
CA GLU A 425 -15.61 -5.05 16.45
C GLU A 425 -14.36 -4.51 17.14
N ILE A 426 -13.41 -5.40 17.45
CA ILE A 426 -12.11 -5.03 17.99
C ILE A 426 -11.03 -5.81 17.26
N GLY A 427 -9.97 -5.13 16.84
CA GLY A 427 -8.94 -5.78 16.04
C GLY A 427 -7.75 -4.91 15.71
N VAL A 428 -6.86 -5.49 14.92
CA VAL A 428 -5.71 -4.82 14.32
C VAL A 428 -6.00 -4.62 12.83
N TYR A 429 -5.93 -3.38 12.37
CA TYR A 429 -6.14 -2.99 10.97
C TYR A 429 -4.82 -2.53 10.40
N GLY A 430 -4.57 -2.79 9.13
CA GLY A 430 -3.34 -2.39 8.48
C GLY A 430 -3.53 -1.83 7.09
N GLN A 431 -2.59 -0.97 6.71
CA GLN A 431 -2.37 -0.63 5.32
C GLN A 431 -0.90 -0.77 4.96
N VAL A 432 -0.67 -1.33 3.77
CA VAL A 432 0.64 -1.38 3.12
C VAL A 432 0.54 -0.63 1.80
N ALA A 433 1.49 0.24 1.51
CA ALA A 433 1.66 0.93 0.25
C ALA A 433 3.13 0.86 -0.17
N PHE A 434 3.39 0.56 -1.43
CA PHE A 434 4.73 0.39 -2.00
C PHE A 434 4.82 0.99 -3.40
#